data_AF-F5T5G4-F1
#
_entry.id   AF-F5T5G4-F1
#
_cell.length_a   1.000
_cell.length_b   1.000
_cell.length_c   1.000
_cell.angle_alpha   90.00
_cell.angle_beta   90.00
_cell.angle_gamma   90.00
#
_symmetry.space_group_name_H-M   'P 1'
#
loop_
_entity.id
_entity.type
_entity.pdbx_description
1 polymer ?
#
loop_
_entity_poly.entity_id
_entity_poly.type
_entity_poly.pdbx_seq_one_letter_code
_entity_poly.pdbx_strand_id
1 'polypeptide(L)'
;MKEILLKQHIGSPAKAVVKPGDRVRRGSLLAVPEGLGANVHSSVDGLVKEIKEDRIFVEESVEQSDGFEPISGGDILSLIREAGIVGMGGAGFPTAKKLNIDLKGGYLLVNAAECEPLLKHNMRQILEQPEKTLRGINYAMQSCKAAKAVIAIKKKHEEEINLLLRTLPDFPNITLHLLPDLYPMGEERAVVREVLGILLPPTALPSEAGAVVINVETCLRIAEAVEEKKPSFLKNITVAGKLKKGKEAQVFMDVPVGTTVGELITMAGGIDGEYGEILFGGPFTGTAVSLSTPITKTSGGILVTEPFPDLKGAQTGVLICACGGNMDRMEDLCKKYNATLTAVQACKQAVDVRGTLKCENPGNCPGQAAKILHFKNKGCTDILIGNCSDCTNTVMGSAPKMNLTVHHQTDHVLKTVGMEPMRYLTKSKTVEQLPVNEEGRQIPFPKEEKKQGSSGGGEERRDSGTLDKKEEQKLGTEAFIEEGLFHIRIEEGQDIHIEFS
;
A
#
# COMPACT_ATOMS: atom_id res chain seq x y z
N MET A 1 -18.58 12.97 22.12
CA MET A 1 -19.08 11.58 22.05
C MET A 1 -18.29 10.87 20.97
N LYS A 2 -17.73 9.71 21.29
CA LYS A 2 -17.00 8.87 20.35
C LYS A 2 -17.98 7.99 19.57
N GLU A 3 -17.82 7.94 18.26
CA GLU A 3 -18.61 7.08 17.38
C GLU A 3 -17.79 5.85 16.98
N ILE A 4 -18.30 4.66 17.27
CA ILE A 4 -17.64 3.40 16.92
C ILE A 4 -18.51 2.66 15.92
N LEU A 5 -18.04 2.60 14.66
CA LEU A 5 -18.77 1.90 13.60
C LEU A 5 -18.80 0.40 13.86
N LEU A 6 -19.95 -0.23 13.57
CA LEU A 6 -20.17 -1.66 13.68
C LEU A 6 -19.63 -2.41 12.46
N LYS A 7 -19.50 -1.74 11.31
CA LYS A 7 -18.86 -2.31 10.11
C LYS A 7 -17.38 -1.94 10.06
N GLN A 8 -16.53 -2.85 10.54
CA GLN A 8 -15.06 -2.71 10.50
C GLN A 8 -14.36 -3.89 9.81
N HIS A 9 -15.12 -4.64 9.02
CA HIS A 9 -14.68 -5.82 8.32
C HIS A 9 -15.51 -6.05 7.06
N ILE A 10 -15.10 -7.01 6.23
CA ILE A 10 -15.74 -7.31 4.93
C ILE A 10 -17.19 -7.83 5.04
N GLY A 11 -17.57 -8.41 6.17
CA GLY A 11 -18.94 -8.89 6.40
C GLY A 11 -19.99 -7.81 6.65
N SER A 12 -21.18 -8.25 7.08
CA SER A 12 -22.23 -7.37 7.59
C SER A 12 -21.78 -6.61 8.85
N PRO A 13 -22.41 -5.48 9.22
CA PRO A 13 -22.14 -4.82 10.50
C PRO A 13 -22.25 -5.81 11.68
N ALA A 14 -21.34 -5.71 12.65
CA ALA A 14 -21.39 -6.49 13.88
C ALA A 14 -22.59 -6.09 14.74
N LYS A 15 -23.09 -7.02 15.55
CA LYS A 15 -24.22 -6.78 16.45
C LYS A 15 -23.75 -6.40 17.84
N ALA A 16 -24.25 -5.28 18.34
CA ALA A 16 -23.93 -4.81 19.68
C ALA A 16 -24.30 -5.84 20.76
N VAL A 17 -23.42 -6.01 21.74
CA VAL A 17 -23.62 -6.86 22.94
C VAL A 17 -23.73 -6.04 24.23
N VAL A 18 -23.56 -4.73 24.12
CA VAL A 18 -23.79 -3.74 25.18
C VAL A 18 -25.16 -3.08 25.00
N LYS A 19 -25.62 -2.35 26.02
CA LYS A 19 -26.84 -1.53 25.99
C LYS A 19 -26.56 -0.09 26.44
N PRO A 20 -27.41 0.88 26.06
CA PRO A 20 -27.35 2.23 26.64
C PRO A 20 -27.36 2.19 28.17
N GLY A 21 -26.46 2.95 28.78
CA GLY A 21 -26.22 2.98 30.22
C GLY A 21 -25.08 2.07 30.70
N ASP A 22 -24.55 1.17 29.87
CA ASP A 22 -23.39 0.36 30.25
C ASP A 22 -22.12 1.22 30.30
N ARG A 23 -21.31 0.99 31.34
CA ARG A 23 -19.95 1.53 31.42
C ARG A 23 -19.00 0.60 30.68
N VAL A 24 -18.16 1.18 29.84
CA VAL A 24 -17.16 0.46 29.05
C VAL A 24 -15.78 1.04 29.34
N ARG A 25 -14.77 0.19 29.25
CA ARG A 25 -13.36 0.57 29.27
C ARG A 25 -12.74 0.35 27.91
N ARG A 26 -11.57 0.92 27.69
CA ARG A 26 -10.68 0.57 26.57
C ARG A 26 -10.54 -0.95 26.52
N GLY A 27 -10.79 -1.54 25.37
CA GLY A 27 -10.77 -2.98 25.19
C GLY A 27 -12.07 -3.72 25.53
N SER A 28 -13.07 -3.11 26.18
CA SER A 28 -14.34 -3.78 26.44
C SER A 28 -15.02 -4.19 25.12
N LEU A 29 -15.57 -5.40 25.08
CA LEU A 29 -16.28 -5.93 23.91
C LEU A 29 -17.60 -5.16 23.71
N LEU A 30 -17.75 -4.56 22.53
CA LEU A 30 -18.94 -3.77 22.18
C LEU A 30 -19.89 -4.53 21.26
N ALA A 31 -19.35 -5.28 20.30
CA ALA A 31 -20.15 -5.99 19.31
C ALA A 31 -19.45 -7.26 18.79
N VAL A 32 -20.26 -8.24 18.39
CA VAL A 32 -19.82 -9.52 17.82
C VAL A 32 -20.40 -9.70 16.42
N PRO A 33 -19.67 -10.33 15.48
CA PRO A 33 -20.14 -10.51 14.12
C PRO A 33 -21.23 -11.60 14.03
N GLU A 34 -22.24 -11.38 13.20
CA GLU A 34 -23.16 -12.44 12.76
C GLU A 34 -22.60 -13.06 11.45
N GLY A 35 -21.84 -14.17 11.57
CA GLY A 35 -21.24 -14.86 10.42
C GLY A 35 -19.79 -14.43 10.13
N LEU A 36 -19.51 -13.97 8.90
CA LEU A 36 -18.15 -13.53 8.53
C LEU A 36 -17.86 -12.16 9.16
N GLY A 37 -16.95 -12.09 10.11
CA GLY A 37 -16.57 -10.81 10.71
C GLY A 37 -15.61 -10.95 11.88
N ALA A 38 -15.45 -9.89 12.66
CA ALA A 38 -14.56 -9.84 13.81
C ALA A 38 -15.17 -8.97 14.93
N ASN A 39 -14.79 -9.25 16.18
CA ASN A 39 -15.24 -8.48 17.35
C ASN A 39 -14.89 -6.99 17.23
N VAL A 40 -15.77 -6.13 17.76
CA VAL A 40 -15.55 -4.68 17.89
C VAL A 40 -15.40 -4.34 19.35
N HIS A 41 -14.34 -3.60 19.69
CA HIS A 41 -14.01 -3.22 21.07
C HIS A 41 -14.06 -1.71 21.23
N SER A 42 -14.30 -1.25 22.45
CA SER A 42 -14.19 0.16 22.78
C SER A 42 -12.74 0.59 22.74
N SER A 43 -12.47 1.74 22.14
CA SER A 43 -11.15 2.36 22.11
C SER A 43 -10.96 3.39 23.23
N VAL A 44 -12.02 3.65 24.00
CA VAL A 44 -12.11 4.66 25.06
C VAL A 44 -12.85 4.10 26.29
N ASP A 45 -12.57 4.68 27.45
CA ASP A 45 -13.38 4.54 28.66
C ASP A 45 -14.58 5.49 28.56
N GLY A 46 -15.76 5.04 28.98
CA GLY A 46 -16.96 5.85 28.84
C GLY A 46 -18.26 5.17 29.22
N LEU A 47 -19.35 5.85 28.88
CA LEU A 47 -20.72 5.38 29.04
C LEU A 47 -21.36 5.22 27.66
N VAL A 48 -21.92 4.06 27.36
CA VAL A 48 -22.71 3.85 26.14
C VAL A 48 -23.98 4.69 26.23
N LYS A 49 -24.15 5.65 25.31
CA LYS A 49 -25.30 6.56 25.29
C LYS A 49 -26.39 6.11 24.35
N GLU A 50 -25.99 5.64 23.18
CA GLU A 50 -26.91 5.31 22.09
C GLU A 50 -26.30 4.20 21.22
N ILE A 51 -27.15 3.34 20.70
CA ILE A 51 -26.79 2.30 19.75
C ILE A 51 -27.71 2.45 18.53
N LYS A 52 -27.11 2.62 17.36
CA LYS A 52 -27.78 2.62 16.05
C LYS A 52 -27.42 1.34 15.30
N GLU A 53 -28.09 1.12 14.17
CA GLU A 53 -27.86 -0.04 13.31
C GLU A 53 -26.40 -0.14 12.82
N ASP A 54 -25.74 0.99 12.59
CA ASP A 54 -24.41 1.05 11.99
C ASP A 54 -23.29 1.46 12.96
N ARG A 55 -23.62 1.96 14.17
CA ARG A 55 -22.64 2.50 15.12
C ARG A 55 -23.11 2.53 16.57
N ILE A 56 -22.13 2.59 17.49
CA ILE A 56 -22.33 2.80 18.93
C ILE A 56 -21.76 4.18 19.31
N PHE A 57 -22.49 4.92 20.15
CA PHE A 57 -22.06 6.20 20.71
C PHE A 57 -21.61 6.01 22.16
N VAL A 58 -20.36 6.37 22.44
CA VAL A 58 -19.78 6.33 23.77
C VAL A 58 -19.50 7.77 24.22
N GLU A 59 -20.09 8.19 25.33
CA GLU A 59 -19.66 9.40 26.02
C GLU A 59 -18.36 9.09 26.75
N GLU A 60 -17.26 9.71 26.28
CA GLU A 60 -15.93 9.53 26.83
C GLU A 60 -15.88 10.02 28.28
N SER A 61 -15.23 9.22 29.13
CA SER A 61 -14.86 9.67 30.47
C SER A 61 -13.82 10.77 30.36
N VAL A 62 -13.88 11.76 31.27
CA VAL A 62 -12.93 12.89 31.34
C VAL A 62 -11.50 12.36 31.49
N GLU A 63 -11.32 11.34 32.31
CA GLU A 63 -10.06 10.63 32.47
C GLU A 63 -10.15 9.28 31.75
N GLN A 64 -9.12 8.96 30.98
CA GLN A 64 -8.96 7.68 30.29
C GLN A 64 -7.92 6.86 31.03
N SER A 65 -8.20 5.58 31.27
CA SER A 65 -7.25 4.68 31.89
C SER A 65 -6.09 4.33 30.93
N ASP A 66 -4.92 4.10 31.52
CA ASP A 66 -3.73 3.67 30.78
C ASP A 66 -3.84 2.23 30.28
N GLY A 67 -4.64 1.41 30.99
CA GLY A 67 -4.85 -0.01 30.69
C GLY A 67 -5.97 -0.28 29.69
N PHE A 68 -6.26 -1.57 29.53
CA PHE A 68 -7.40 -2.06 28.76
C PHE A 68 -7.98 -3.30 29.44
N GLU A 69 -9.22 -3.62 29.09
CA GLU A 69 -9.84 -4.88 29.46
C GLU A 69 -9.26 -6.02 28.59
N PRO A 70 -8.55 -6.99 29.19
CA PRO A 70 -7.85 -8.01 28.43
C PRO A 70 -8.84 -9.04 27.87
N ILE A 71 -8.54 -9.53 26.67
CA ILE A 71 -9.25 -10.67 26.10
C ILE A 71 -8.89 -11.96 26.83
N SER A 72 -9.75 -12.97 26.69
CA SER A 72 -9.48 -14.34 27.15
C SER A 72 -9.40 -15.28 25.95
N GLY A 73 -8.53 -16.29 26.00
CA GLY A 73 -8.39 -17.28 24.93
C GLY A 73 -7.42 -18.39 25.31
N GLY A 74 -7.74 -19.63 24.94
CA GLY A 74 -6.96 -20.83 25.30
C GLY A 74 -5.78 -21.12 24.37
N ASP A 75 -5.81 -20.59 23.16
CA ASP A 75 -4.76 -20.74 22.15
C ASP A 75 -4.57 -19.47 21.32
N ILE A 76 -3.52 -19.42 20.48
CA ILE A 76 -3.20 -18.27 19.62
C ILE A 76 -4.38 -17.87 18.74
N LEU A 77 -5.03 -18.83 18.09
CA LEU A 77 -6.10 -18.56 17.15
C LEU A 77 -7.33 -17.96 17.83
N SER A 78 -7.66 -18.44 19.03
CA SER A 78 -8.73 -17.92 19.88
C SER A 78 -8.42 -16.49 20.33
N LEU A 79 -7.18 -16.19 20.72
CA LEU A 79 -6.77 -14.83 21.08
C LEU A 79 -6.87 -13.87 19.89
N ILE A 80 -6.44 -14.29 18.70
CA ILE A 80 -6.58 -13.48 17.47
C ILE A 80 -8.07 -13.21 17.16
N ARG A 81 -8.93 -14.22 17.37
CA ARG A 81 -10.39 -14.11 17.18
C ARG A 81 -11.01 -13.15 18.18
N GLU A 82 -10.75 -13.36 19.47
CA GLU A 82 -11.33 -12.56 20.55
C GLU A 82 -10.83 -11.11 20.49
N ALA A 83 -9.58 -10.88 20.11
CA ALA A 83 -9.06 -9.54 19.86
C ALA A 83 -9.79 -8.80 18.72
N GLY A 84 -10.52 -9.52 17.88
CA GLY A 84 -11.23 -8.94 16.73
C GLY A 84 -10.25 -8.39 15.69
N ILE A 85 -9.13 -9.08 15.45
CA ILE A 85 -8.14 -8.65 14.46
C ILE A 85 -8.68 -8.93 13.05
N VAL A 86 -8.56 -7.92 12.19
CA VAL A 86 -8.88 -7.99 10.76
C VAL A 86 -7.63 -7.67 9.95
N GLY A 87 -7.62 -8.04 8.67
CA GLY A 87 -6.56 -7.67 7.75
C GLY A 87 -6.50 -6.15 7.58
N MET A 88 -5.47 -5.54 8.15
CA MET A 88 -5.28 -4.08 8.21
C MET A 88 -4.71 -3.46 6.91
N GLY A 89 -4.57 -4.27 5.85
CA GLY A 89 -4.19 -3.81 4.51
C GLY A 89 -5.35 -3.25 3.68
N GLY A 90 -6.56 -3.14 4.25
CA GLY A 90 -7.70 -2.43 3.64
C GLY A 90 -9.01 -3.23 3.62
N ALA A 91 -9.00 -4.48 3.17
CA ALA A 91 -10.26 -5.24 2.96
C ALA A 91 -10.96 -5.67 4.27
N GLY A 92 -10.25 -5.72 5.40
CA GLY A 92 -10.85 -6.08 6.69
C GLY A 92 -11.33 -7.54 6.78
N PHE A 93 -10.66 -8.47 6.11
CA PHE A 93 -10.97 -9.89 6.26
C PHE A 93 -10.56 -10.38 7.66
N PRO A 94 -11.39 -11.16 8.38
CA PRO A 94 -11.06 -11.61 9.73
C PRO A 94 -9.78 -12.46 9.78
N THR A 95 -8.78 -12.01 10.56
CA THR A 95 -7.44 -12.62 10.57
C THR A 95 -7.48 -14.03 11.12
N ALA A 96 -8.26 -14.29 12.17
CA ALA A 96 -8.46 -15.64 12.69
C ALA A 96 -9.05 -16.59 11.63
N LYS A 97 -9.97 -16.11 10.78
CA LYS A 97 -10.50 -16.95 9.69
C LYS A 97 -9.43 -17.24 8.62
N LYS A 98 -8.57 -16.27 8.31
CA LYS A 98 -7.48 -16.43 7.33
C LYS A 98 -6.38 -17.38 7.83
N LEU A 99 -6.11 -17.39 9.14
CA LEU A 99 -5.10 -18.25 9.77
C LEU A 99 -5.63 -19.61 10.24
N ASN A 100 -6.94 -19.85 10.20
CA ASN A 100 -7.56 -21.13 10.53
C ASN A 100 -7.44 -22.13 9.36
N ILE A 101 -6.20 -22.45 9.00
CA ILE A 101 -5.85 -23.38 7.93
C ILE A 101 -4.55 -24.10 8.30
N ASP A 102 -4.39 -25.34 7.87
CA ASP A 102 -3.13 -26.06 7.98
C ASP A 102 -2.39 -25.98 6.64
N LEU A 103 -1.33 -25.18 6.57
CA LEU A 103 -0.49 -25.04 5.38
C LEU A 103 0.46 -26.23 5.18
N LYS A 104 0.49 -27.22 6.08
CA LYS A 104 1.33 -28.42 6.01
C LYS A 104 2.81 -28.10 5.71
N GLY A 105 3.33 -27.06 6.35
CA GLY A 105 4.70 -26.58 6.14
C GLY A 105 4.87 -25.60 4.96
N GLY A 106 3.78 -25.02 4.47
CA GLY A 106 3.81 -23.95 3.46
C GLY A 106 4.32 -22.60 4.00
N TYR A 107 3.87 -21.50 3.38
CA TYR A 107 4.43 -20.16 3.58
C TYR A 107 3.45 -19.17 4.19
N LEU A 108 3.92 -18.38 5.16
CA LEU A 108 3.26 -17.13 5.54
C LEU A 108 3.91 -15.96 4.80
N LEU A 109 3.18 -15.31 3.91
CA LEU A 109 3.66 -14.14 3.17
C LEU A 109 3.21 -12.87 3.90
N VAL A 110 4.17 -12.07 4.35
CA VAL A 110 3.92 -10.83 5.07
C VAL A 110 4.03 -9.67 4.08
N ASN A 111 2.90 -9.06 3.77
CA ASN A 111 2.81 -7.94 2.85
C ASN A 111 3.22 -6.64 3.54
N ALA A 112 4.45 -6.21 3.27
CA ALA A 112 5.04 -4.94 3.67
C ALA A 112 5.26 -4.02 2.45
N ALA A 113 4.49 -4.21 1.37
CA ALA A 113 4.69 -3.46 0.13
C ALA A 113 4.28 -1.98 0.22
N GLU A 114 3.40 -1.62 1.18
CA GLU A 114 2.84 -0.27 1.40
C GLU A 114 2.59 0.44 0.04
N CYS A 115 1.72 -0.17 -0.77
CA CYS A 115 1.67 0.15 -2.19
C CYS A 115 1.00 1.48 -2.52
N GLU A 116 0.05 1.93 -1.70
CA GLU A 116 -0.61 3.21 -1.87
C GLU A 116 0.41 4.35 -1.71
N PRO A 117 0.60 5.20 -2.74
CA PRO A 117 1.50 6.34 -2.60
C PRO A 117 1.12 7.22 -1.41
N LEU A 118 2.12 7.85 -0.79
CA LEU A 118 2.01 8.68 0.42
C LEU A 118 1.78 7.96 1.74
N LEU A 119 1.24 6.74 1.75
CA LEU A 119 1.12 5.99 3.00
C LEU A 119 2.51 5.54 3.47
N LYS A 120 2.77 5.68 4.77
CA LYS A 120 4.06 5.36 5.40
C LYS A 120 3.91 4.66 6.76
N HIS A 121 2.68 4.34 7.17
CA HIS A 121 2.40 3.89 8.54
C HIS A 121 2.92 2.48 8.81
N ASN A 122 2.89 1.58 7.83
CA ASN A 122 3.48 0.24 7.96
C ASN A 122 5.01 0.34 8.02
N MET A 123 5.61 1.20 7.21
CA MET A 123 7.06 1.43 7.22
C MET A 123 7.52 2.00 8.57
N ARG A 124 6.83 3.02 9.06
CA ARG A 124 7.11 3.60 10.39
C ARG A 124 6.97 2.57 11.50
N GLN A 125 5.95 1.72 11.43
CA GLN A 125 5.77 0.62 12.39
C GLN A 125 6.94 -0.37 12.38
N ILE A 126 7.46 -0.75 11.20
CA ILE A 126 8.64 -1.62 11.11
C ILE A 126 9.84 -0.97 11.80
N LEU A 127 10.05 0.33 11.61
CA LEU A 127 11.15 1.07 12.23
C LEU A 127 11.01 1.19 13.76
N GLU A 128 9.80 1.38 14.27
CA GLU A 128 9.58 1.57 15.71
C GLU A 128 9.41 0.27 16.49
N GLN A 129 8.87 -0.79 15.88
CA GLN A 129 8.53 -2.04 16.57
C GLN A 129 8.91 -3.30 15.77
N PRO A 130 10.17 -3.46 15.32
CA PRO A 130 10.58 -4.59 14.50
C PRO A 130 10.45 -5.94 15.22
N GLU A 131 10.89 -6.04 16.48
CA GLU A 131 10.86 -7.31 17.23
C GLU A 131 9.42 -7.77 17.50
N LYS A 132 8.54 -6.84 17.90
CA LYS A 132 7.12 -7.16 18.13
C LYS A 132 6.46 -7.63 16.83
N THR A 133 6.78 -6.97 15.72
CA THR A 133 6.31 -7.38 14.38
C THR A 133 6.76 -8.81 14.05
N LEU A 134 8.04 -9.13 14.24
CA LEU A 134 8.60 -10.47 13.96
C LEU A 134 8.02 -11.56 14.86
N ARG A 135 7.80 -11.28 16.16
CA ARG A 135 7.08 -12.22 17.05
C ARG A 135 5.64 -12.47 16.58
N GLY A 136 4.97 -11.42 16.13
CA GLY A 136 3.65 -11.51 15.51
C GLY A 136 3.60 -12.42 14.28
N ILE A 137 4.61 -12.32 13.42
CA ILE A 137 4.79 -13.21 12.26
C ILE A 137 4.97 -14.66 12.75
N ASN A 138 5.82 -14.88 13.75
CA ASN A 138 6.04 -16.21 14.31
C ASN A 138 4.76 -16.84 14.89
N TYR A 139 3.95 -16.10 15.64
CA TYR A 139 2.64 -16.60 16.13
C TYR A 139 1.67 -16.90 14.98
N ALA A 140 1.65 -16.06 13.94
CA ALA A 140 0.84 -16.33 12.75
C ALA A 140 1.28 -17.61 12.03
N MET A 141 2.59 -17.85 11.91
CA MET A 141 3.13 -19.10 11.36
C MET A 141 2.69 -20.32 12.16
N GLN A 142 2.76 -20.26 13.49
CA GLN A 142 2.30 -21.33 14.38
C GLN A 142 0.80 -21.60 14.19
N SER A 143 -0.01 -20.54 14.08
CA SER A 143 -1.45 -20.66 13.89
C SER A 143 -1.82 -21.36 12.58
N CYS A 144 -1.12 -21.09 11.48
CA CYS A 144 -1.42 -21.68 10.17
C CYS A 144 -0.51 -22.87 9.79
N LYS A 145 0.36 -23.31 10.70
CA LYS A 145 1.39 -24.35 10.48
C LYS A 145 2.26 -24.09 9.23
N ALA A 146 2.64 -22.83 9.01
CA ALA A 146 3.64 -22.46 8.01
C ALA A 146 5.04 -22.86 8.51
N ALA A 147 5.87 -23.42 7.63
CA ALA A 147 7.27 -23.70 7.98
C ALA A 147 8.15 -22.46 7.86
N LYS A 148 7.82 -21.55 6.94
CA LYS A 148 8.60 -20.34 6.65
C LYS A 148 7.69 -19.12 6.53
N ALA A 149 8.22 -17.95 6.83
CA ALA A 149 7.61 -16.68 6.48
C ALA A 149 8.51 -15.86 5.57
N VAL A 150 7.89 -15.08 4.68
CA VAL A 150 8.61 -14.18 3.77
C VAL A 150 7.96 -12.80 3.86
N ILE A 151 8.74 -11.80 4.27
CA ILE A 151 8.33 -10.39 4.28
C ILE A 151 8.60 -9.81 2.88
N ALA A 152 7.52 -9.57 2.14
CA ALA A 152 7.57 -8.95 0.83
C ALA A 152 7.56 -7.42 0.97
N ILE A 153 8.69 -6.78 0.69
CA ILE A 153 8.94 -5.35 0.91
C ILE A 153 9.59 -4.75 -0.34
N LYS A 154 9.26 -3.50 -0.72
CA LYS A 154 9.84 -2.90 -1.92
C LYS A 154 11.31 -2.54 -1.70
N LYS A 155 12.16 -2.73 -2.73
CA LYS A 155 13.62 -2.45 -2.66
C LYS A 155 13.97 -1.07 -2.11
N LYS A 156 13.15 -0.05 -2.42
CA LYS A 156 13.40 1.34 -1.99
C LYS A 156 13.37 1.57 -0.47
N HIS A 157 12.82 0.64 0.31
CA HIS A 157 12.71 0.74 1.77
C HIS A 157 13.98 0.24 2.45
N GLU A 158 15.13 0.81 2.05
CA GLU A 158 16.45 0.33 2.47
C GLU A 158 16.66 0.45 3.99
N GLU A 159 16.09 1.47 4.63
CA GLU A 159 16.21 1.66 6.08
C GLU A 159 15.52 0.52 6.83
N GLU A 160 14.28 0.21 6.44
CA GLU A 160 13.46 -0.86 6.99
C GLU A 160 14.07 -2.23 6.70
N ILE A 161 14.55 -2.45 5.48
CA ILE A 161 15.25 -3.69 5.08
C ILE A 161 16.49 -3.91 5.96
N ASN A 162 17.33 -2.88 6.12
CA ASN A 162 18.56 -2.99 6.91
C ASN A 162 18.27 -3.18 8.41
N LEU A 163 17.18 -2.60 8.93
CA LEU A 163 16.74 -2.87 10.29
C LEU A 163 16.28 -4.32 10.45
N LEU A 164 15.39 -4.79 9.56
CA LEU A 164 14.91 -6.17 9.59
C LEU A 164 16.06 -7.18 9.50
N LEU A 165 17.01 -6.98 8.58
CA LEU A 165 18.17 -7.86 8.44
C LEU A 165 19.02 -7.97 9.72
N ARG A 166 19.06 -6.92 10.55
CA ARG A 166 19.76 -6.95 11.86
C ARG A 166 18.98 -7.71 12.93
N THR A 167 17.65 -7.78 12.82
CA THR A 167 16.77 -8.44 13.81
C THR A 167 16.40 -9.88 13.44
N LEU A 168 16.43 -10.24 12.15
CA LEU A 168 16.12 -11.58 11.64
C LEU A 168 17.02 -12.73 12.17
N PRO A 169 18.26 -12.53 12.66
CA PRO A 169 19.04 -13.61 13.27
C PRO A 169 18.33 -14.38 14.40
N ASP A 170 17.41 -13.73 15.10
CA ASP A 170 16.59 -14.34 16.17
C ASP A 170 15.36 -15.10 15.64
N PHE A 171 15.09 -14.99 14.33
CA PHE A 171 13.92 -15.55 13.66
C PHE A 171 14.32 -16.33 12.39
N PRO A 172 14.98 -17.49 12.53
CA PRO A 172 15.66 -18.19 11.41
C PRO A 172 14.73 -18.67 10.29
N ASN A 173 13.42 -18.75 10.52
CA ASN A 173 12.44 -19.17 9.52
C ASN A 173 11.75 -17.99 8.80
N ILE A 174 12.19 -16.75 9.06
CA ILE A 174 11.66 -15.54 8.43
C ILE A 174 12.74 -14.97 7.50
N THR A 175 12.35 -14.66 6.26
CA THR A 175 13.23 -14.02 5.26
C THR A 175 12.54 -12.81 4.62
N LEU A 176 13.29 -12.04 3.84
CA LEU A 176 12.80 -10.93 3.03
C LEU A 176 12.71 -11.32 1.56
N HIS A 177 11.78 -10.71 0.83
CA HIS A 177 11.74 -10.74 -0.64
C HIS A 177 11.52 -9.32 -1.15
N LEU A 178 12.41 -8.87 -2.05
CA LEU A 178 12.41 -7.51 -2.54
C LEU A 178 11.46 -7.37 -3.74
N LEU A 179 10.47 -6.48 -3.61
CA LEU A 179 9.50 -6.16 -4.63
C LEU A 179 9.92 -4.94 -5.47
N PRO A 180 9.52 -4.84 -6.74
CA PRO A 180 9.68 -3.62 -7.54
C PRO A 180 8.84 -2.46 -6.98
N ASP A 181 9.31 -1.23 -7.19
CA ASP A 181 8.56 -0.03 -6.79
C ASP A 181 7.45 0.29 -7.80
N LEU A 182 6.42 -0.55 -7.79
CA LEU A 182 5.31 -0.51 -8.70
C LEU A 182 3.99 -0.67 -7.93
N TYR A 183 2.96 0.07 -8.33
CA TYR A 183 1.59 -0.25 -7.94
C TYR A 183 1.00 -1.22 -8.98
N PRO A 184 0.44 -2.40 -8.60
CA PRO A 184 -0.07 -2.78 -7.29
C PRO A 184 0.67 -4.00 -6.68
N MET A 185 1.98 -3.92 -6.41
CA MET A 185 2.75 -5.07 -5.88
C MET A 185 2.30 -5.59 -4.52
N GLY A 186 1.45 -4.83 -3.80
CA GLY A 186 0.81 -5.25 -2.56
C GLY A 186 -0.51 -6.00 -2.76
N GLU A 187 -0.96 -6.23 -3.99
CA GLU A 187 -2.09 -7.11 -4.25
C GLU A 187 -1.69 -8.57 -3.93
N GLU A 188 -2.57 -9.33 -3.29
CA GLU A 188 -2.17 -10.62 -2.68
C GLU A 188 -1.71 -11.67 -3.70
N ARG A 189 -2.29 -11.72 -4.90
CA ARG A 189 -1.86 -12.61 -5.98
C ARG A 189 -0.57 -12.12 -6.63
N ALA A 190 -0.32 -10.80 -6.68
CA ALA A 190 1.00 -10.28 -7.05
C ALA A 190 2.08 -10.73 -6.05
N VAL A 191 1.83 -10.60 -4.74
CA VAL A 191 2.78 -11.05 -3.71
C VAL A 191 3.05 -12.56 -3.83
N VAL A 192 2.02 -13.39 -4.01
CA VAL A 192 2.19 -14.84 -4.22
C VAL A 192 3.03 -15.12 -5.47
N ARG A 193 2.77 -14.41 -6.58
CA ARG A 193 3.55 -14.56 -7.83
C ARG A 193 5.01 -14.18 -7.64
N GLU A 194 5.29 -13.02 -7.05
CA GLU A 194 6.68 -12.55 -6.88
C GLU A 194 7.46 -13.48 -5.95
N VAL A 195 6.85 -13.91 -4.84
CA VAL A 195 7.56 -14.71 -3.83
C VAL A 195 7.67 -16.19 -4.20
N LEU A 196 6.61 -16.79 -4.75
CA LEU A 196 6.53 -18.24 -4.98
C LEU A 196 6.59 -18.63 -6.46
N GLY A 197 6.59 -17.67 -7.38
CA GLY A 197 6.55 -17.94 -8.82
C GLY A 197 5.20 -18.47 -9.32
N ILE A 198 4.15 -18.41 -8.50
CA ILE A 198 2.82 -18.97 -8.81
C ILE A 198 1.84 -17.84 -9.10
N LEU A 199 1.38 -17.72 -10.35
CA LEU A 199 0.26 -16.85 -10.69
C LEU A 199 -1.07 -17.59 -10.46
N LEU A 200 -1.74 -17.27 -9.37
CA LEU A 200 -3.07 -17.80 -9.07
C LEU A 200 -4.12 -17.22 -10.02
N PRO A 201 -5.15 -17.97 -10.44
CA PRO A 201 -6.28 -17.42 -11.18
C PRO A 201 -7.13 -16.47 -10.30
N PRO A 202 -7.95 -15.58 -10.88
CA PRO A 202 -8.74 -14.59 -10.14
C PRO A 202 -9.71 -15.12 -9.08
N THR A 203 -10.13 -16.37 -9.20
CA THR A 203 -11.04 -17.04 -8.26
C THR A 203 -10.32 -17.76 -7.13
N ALA A 204 -9.00 -17.97 -7.24
CA ALA A 204 -8.25 -18.77 -6.28
C ALA A 204 -7.79 -17.96 -5.07
N LEU A 205 -7.67 -18.65 -3.95
CA LEU A 205 -7.13 -18.10 -2.70
C LEU A 205 -5.62 -18.40 -2.59
N PRO A 206 -4.85 -17.56 -1.86
CA PRO A 206 -3.43 -17.84 -1.60
C PRO A 206 -3.15 -19.24 -1.03
N SER A 207 -4.10 -19.83 -0.30
CA SER A 207 -3.98 -21.18 0.27
C SER A 207 -3.79 -22.26 -0.79
N GLU A 208 -4.28 -22.05 -2.02
CA GLU A 208 -4.08 -22.98 -3.13
C GLU A 208 -2.64 -22.99 -3.63
N ALA A 209 -1.87 -21.92 -3.38
CA ALA A 209 -0.42 -21.88 -3.57
C ALA A 209 0.37 -22.32 -2.32
N GLY A 210 -0.31 -22.92 -1.33
CA GLY A 210 0.31 -23.29 -0.06
C GLY A 210 0.72 -22.08 0.78
N ALA A 211 0.01 -20.96 0.66
CA ALA A 211 0.36 -19.71 1.31
C ALA A 211 -0.79 -19.01 2.04
N VAL A 212 -0.46 -18.21 3.06
CA VAL A 212 -1.37 -17.20 3.62
C VAL A 212 -0.69 -15.84 3.51
N VAL A 213 -1.39 -14.84 2.96
CA VAL A 213 -0.89 -13.46 2.87
C VAL A 213 -1.51 -12.59 3.97
N ILE A 214 -0.72 -11.94 4.81
CA ILE A 214 -1.21 -10.98 5.83
C ILE A 214 -0.40 -9.69 5.80
N ASN A 215 -1.03 -8.56 6.17
CA ASN A 215 -0.36 -7.26 6.23
C ASN A 215 0.55 -7.16 7.47
N VAL A 216 1.63 -6.40 7.38
CA VAL A 216 2.63 -6.27 8.45
C VAL A 216 2.09 -5.67 9.76
N GLU A 217 1.16 -4.72 9.72
CA GLU A 217 0.49 -4.20 10.93
C GLU A 217 -0.43 -5.23 11.56
N THR A 218 -1.03 -6.09 10.75
CA THR A 218 -1.81 -7.23 11.27
C THR A 218 -0.92 -8.15 12.10
N CYS A 219 0.34 -8.36 11.72
CA CYS A 219 1.29 -9.18 12.48
C CYS A 219 1.59 -8.56 13.85
N LEU A 220 1.86 -7.26 13.92
CA LEU A 220 2.07 -6.57 15.19
C LEU A 220 0.88 -6.74 16.14
N ARG A 221 -0.34 -6.57 15.62
CA ARG A 221 -1.58 -6.73 16.40
C ARG A 221 -1.79 -8.16 16.89
N ILE A 222 -1.30 -9.17 16.15
CA ILE A 222 -1.28 -10.56 16.61
C ILE A 222 -0.37 -10.71 17.83
N ALA A 223 0.83 -10.12 17.81
CA ALA A 223 1.73 -10.17 18.97
C ALA A 223 1.09 -9.56 20.22
N GLU A 224 0.46 -8.38 20.08
CA GLU A 224 -0.24 -7.72 21.19
C GLU A 224 -1.38 -8.60 21.76
N ALA A 225 -2.17 -9.24 20.90
CA ALA A 225 -3.24 -10.13 21.34
C ALA A 225 -2.71 -11.38 22.06
N VAL A 226 -1.58 -11.93 21.61
CA VAL A 226 -1.00 -13.15 22.18
C VAL A 226 -0.28 -12.87 23.50
N GLU A 227 0.58 -11.86 23.52
CA GLU A 227 1.48 -11.54 24.64
C GLU A 227 0.78 -10.70 25.71
N GLU A 228 0.03 -9.68 25.29
CA GLU A 228 -0.54 -8.67 26.19
C GLU A 228 -2.03 -8.90 26.44
N LYS A 229 -2.66 -9.85 25.73
CA LYS A 229 -4.12 -10.05 25.72
C LYS A 229 -4.86 -8.78 25.30
N LYS A 230 -4.24 -7.97 24.45
CA LYS A 230 -4.78 -6.68 24.01
C LYS A 230 -5.82 -6.87 22.90
N PRO A 231 -7.06 -6.41 23.09
CA PRO A 231 -8.02 -6.35 22.00
C PRO A 231 -7.59 -5.34 20.92
N SER A 232 -7.98 -5.58 19.67
CA SER A 232 -7.66 -4.68 18.56
C SER A 232 -8.65 -3.52 18.53
N PHE A 233 -8.22 -2.36 19.03
CA PHE A 233 -8.98 -1.09 19.02
C PHE A 233 -8.12 0.12 18.60
N LEU A 234 -6.91 -0.13 18.09
CA LEU A 234 -5.95 0.89 17.64
C LEU A 234 -5.61 0.69 16.17
N LYS A 235 -5.29 1.79 15.47
CA LYS A 235 -4.87 1.78 14.08
C LYS A 235 -3.76 2.80 13.81
N ASN A 236 -2.75 2.42 13.05
CA ASN A 236 -1.75 3.35 12.55
C ASN A 236 -2.29 4.06 11.30
N ILE A 237 -2.14 5.38 11.23
CA ILE A 237 -2.72 6.20 10.16
C ILE A 237 -1.67 7.15 9.61
N THR A 238 -1.63 7.29 8.28
CA THR A 238 -0.90 8.38 7.62
C THR A 238 -1.84 9.54 7.28
N VAL A 239 -1.47 10.76 7.60
CA VAL A 239 -2.17 11.99 7.20
C VAL A 239 -1.23 12.83 6.34
N ALA A 240 -1.65 13.21 5.14
CA ALA A 240 -0.80 13.96 4.21
C ALA A 240 -1.62 14.89 3.30
N GLY A 241 -0.93 15.66 2.46
CA GLY A 241 -1.55 16.52 1.47
C GLY A 241 -1.58 18.00 1.89
N LYS A 242 -2.68 18.70 1.60
CA LYS A 242 -2.80 20.15 1.77
C LYS A 242 -3.02 20.55 3.24
N LEU A 243 -1.96 20.51 4.03
CA LEU A 243 -1.96 20.76 5.48
C LEU A 243 -1.10 21.97 5.84
N LYS A 244 -1.45 22.68 6.91
CA LYS A 244 -0.71 23.89 7.35
C LYS A 244 0.71 23.60 7.82
N LYS A 245 0.98 22.39 8.32
CA LYS A 245 2.33 21.95 8.72
C LYS A 245 3.23 21.55 7.53
N GLY A 246 2.72 21.66 6.31
CA GLY A 246 3.42 21.27 5.09
C GLY A 246 2.78 20.06 4.42
N LYS A 247 3.34 19.70 3.26
CA LYS A 247 2.80 18.68 2.36
C LYS A 247 3.26 17.25 2.68
N GLU A 248 4.20 17.12 3.61
CA GLU A 248 4.78 15.83 3.97
C GLU A 248 3.79 14.94 4.74
N ALA A 249 3.96 13.63 4.57
CA ALA A 249 3.18 12.65 5.29
C ALA A 249 3.54 12.61 6.78
N GLN A 250 2.55 12.80 7.63
CA GLN A 250 2.62 12.66 9.08
C GLN A 250 2.03 11.30 9.47
N VAL A 251 2.77 10.50 10.23
CA VAL A 251 2.29 9.19 10.70
C VAL A 251 1.87 9.30 12.16
N PHE A 252 0.64 8.87 12.45
CA PHE A 252 0.13 8.73 13.80
C PHE A 252 0.04 7.24 14.14
N MET A 253 0.78 6.84 15.16
CA MET A 253 0.84 5.47 15.65
C MET A 253 -0.26 5.24 16.69
N ASP A 254 -0.84 4.05 16.67
CA ASP A 254 -1.77 3.58 17.70
C ASP A 254 -2.95 4.54 17.97
N VAL A 255 -3.58 5.03 16.90
CA VAL A 255 -4.75 5.92 16.99
C VAL A 255 -5.98 5.13 17.44
N PRO A 256 -6.74 5.59 18.44
CA PRO A 256 -8.00 4.99 18.85
C PRO A 256 -9.00 4.90 17.69
N VAL A 257 -9.51 3.70 17.40
CA VAL A 257 -10.62 3.49 16.47
C VAL A 257 -11.82 4.34 16.89
N GLY A 258 -12.49 4.99 15.94
CA GLY A 258 -13.54 5.98 16.22
C GLY A 258 -13.05 7.43 16.28
N THR A 259 -11.74 7.67 16.31
CA THR A 259 -11.18 9.03 16.10
C THR A 259 -11.60 9.53 14.73
N THR A 260 -12.06 10.77 14.64
CA THR A 260 -12.55 11.35 13.40
C THR A 260 -11.44 11.82 12.49
N VAL A 261 -11.74 11.87 11.20
CA VAL A 261 -10.88 12.47 10.17
C VAL A 261 -10.51 13.91 10.53
N GLY A 262 -11.45 14.69 11.07
CA GLY A 262 -11.23 16.07 11.49
C GLY A 262 -10.28 16.21 12.69
N GLU A 263 -10.38 15.32 13.68
CA GLU A 263 -9.42 15.28 14.80
C GLU A 263 -7.99 15.04 14.29
N LEU A 264 -7.81 14.04 13.41
CA LEU A 264 -6.49 13.70 12.85
C LEU A 264 -5.93 14.82 11.96
N ILE A 265 -6.76 15.46 11.14
CA ILE A 265 -6.35 16.62 10.35
C ILE A 265 -5.95 17.78 11.27
N THR A 266 -6.68 18.01 12.36
CA THR A 266 -6.35 19.05 13.36
C THR A 266 -5.00 18.77 14.02
N MET A 267 -4.75 17.53 14.45
CA MET A 267 -3.44 17.09 14.97
C MET A 267 -2.31 17.30 13.95
N ALA A 268 -2.62 17.05 12.68
CA ALA A 268 -1.71 17.27 11.55
C ALA A 268 -1.54 18.76 11.17
N GLY A 269 -2.14 19.70 11.91
CA GLY A 269 -1.99 21.14 11.75
C GLY A 269 -3.18 21.85 11.12
N GLY A 270 -4.22 21.13 10.70
CA GLY A 270 -5.36 21.65 9.97
C GLY A 270 -5.13 21.76 8.46
N ILE A 271 -6.22 21.95 7.72
CA ILE A 271 -6.21 22.14 6.27
C ILE A 271 -5.62 23.50 5.91
N ASP A 272 -4.77 23.54 4.88
CA ASP A 272 -4.23 24.77 4.32
C ASP A 272 -5.12 25.31 3.19
N GLY A 273 -5.91 26.34 3.48
CA GLY A 273 -6.78 27.01 2.51
C GLY A 273 -7.91 26.13 1.95
N GLU A 274 -8.32 26.42 0.71
CA GLU A 274 -9.34 25.63 0.01
C GLU A 274 -8.78 24.28 -0.45
N TYR A 275 -9.59 23.23 -0.34
CA TYR A 275 -9.25 21.86 -0.70
C TYR A 275 -10.29 21.27 -1.66
N GLY A 276 -9.90 20.25 -2.43
CA GLY A 276 -10.79 19.55 -3.35
C GLY A 276 -11.60 18.48 -2.65
N GLU A 277 -10.93 17.50 -2.07
CA GLU A 277 -11.57 16.46 -1.24
C GLU A 277 -10.66 15.98 -0.11
N ILE A 278 -11.26 15.20 0.80
CA ILE A 278 -10.54 14.42 1.79
C ILE A 278 -10.71 12.95 1.41
N LEU A 279 -9.62 12.32 1.00
CA LEU A 279 -9.59 10.90 0.69
C LEU A 279 -9.30 10.08 1.95
N PHE A 280 -10.11 9.06 2.14
CA PHE A 280 -9.95 8.06 3.17
C PHE A 280 -9.41 6.77 2.58
N GLY A 281 -8.14 6.47 2.88
CA GLY A 281 -7.34 5.47 2.20
C GLY A 281 -6.17 6.11 1.44
N GLY A 282 -5.69 5.41 0.40
CA GLY A 282 -4.63 5.91 -0.48
C GLY A 282 -5.15 6.49 -1.80
N PRO A 283 -4.27 6.99 -2.66
CA PRO A 283 -4.64 7.60 -3.94
C PRO A 283 -5.41 6.66 -4.90
N PHE A 284 -5.18 5.34 -4.85
CA PHE A 284 -5.80 4.40 -5.79
C PHE A 284 -7.11 3.82 -5.31
N THR A 285 -7.21 3.53 -4.01
CA THR A 285 -8.37 2.84 -3.43
C THR A 285 -9.18 3.70 -2.47
N GLY A 286 -8.75 4.94 -2.21
CA GLY A 286 -9.39 5.83 -1.26
C GLY A 286 -10.70 6.41 -1.78
N THR A 287 -11.59 6.73 -0.84
CA THR A 287 -12.90 7.32 -1.12
C THR A 287 -13.05 8.67 -0.45
N ALA A 288 -13.81 9.59 -1.06
CA ALA A 288 -14.10 10.89 -0.48
C ALA A 288 -14.94 10.76 0.80
N VAL A 289 -14.56 11.47 1.85
CA VAL A 289 -15.27 11.46 3.14
C VAL A 289 -15.38 12.86 3.75
N SER A 290 -16.23 13.01 4.77
CA SER A 290 -16.34 14.22 5.58
C SER A 290 -15.38 14.20 6.77
N LEU A 291 -15.16 15.38 7.37
CA LEU A 291 -14.40 15.55 8.61
C LEU A 291 -14.98 14.75 9.80
N SER A 292 -16.29 14.52 9.82
CA SER A 292 -16.97 13.76 10.89
C SER A 292 -16.79 12.25 10.77
N THR A 293 -16.19 11.76 9.68
CA THR A 293 -16.06 10.31 9.46
C THR A 293 -15.09 9.70 10.48
N PRO A 294 -15.52 8.69 11.27
CA PRO A 294 -14.65 8.01 12.22
C PRO A 294 -13.73 7.00 11.53
N ILE A 295 -12.51 6.81 12.09
CA ILE A 295 -11.60 5.76 11.64
C ILE A 295 -12.01 4.37 12.12
N THR A 296 -11.60 3.36 11.37
CA THR A 296 -11.85 1.95 11.67
C THR A 296 -10.54 1.15 11.60
N LYS A 297 -10.58 -0.14 11.92
CA LYS A 297 -9.43 -1.05 11.81
C LYS A 297 -8.87 -1.20 10.38
N THR A 298 -9.61 -0.79 9.36
CA THR A 298 -9.18 -0.89 7.95
C THR A 298 -8.66 0.43 7.38
N SER A 299 -8.67 1.50 8.18
CA SER A 299 -8.24 2.83 7.75
C SER A 299 -6.73 2.89 7.58
N GLY A 300 -6.24 3.27 6.40
CA GLY A 300 -4.80 3.38 6.13
C GLY A 300 -4.27 4.81 6.02
N GLY A 301 -5.10 5.74 5.55
CA GLY A 301 -4.67 7.11 5.30
C GLY A 301 -5.79 8.13 5.23
N ILE A 302 -5.42 9.39 5.40
CA ILE A 302 -6.25 10.56 5.22
C ILE A 302 -5.46 11.56 4.38
N LEU A 303 -5.93 11.83 3.16
CA LEU A 303 -5.22 12.69 2.21
C LEU A 303 -6.11 13.88 1.87
N VAL A 304 -5.64 15.09 2.17
CA VAL A 304 -6.33 16.33 1.81
C VAL A 304 -5.79 16.81 0.48
N THR A 305 -6.63 17.02 -0.52
CA THR A 305 -6.18 17.34 -1.88
C THR A 305 -6.35 18.82 -2.22
N GLU A 306 -5.62 19.30 -3.21
CA GLU A 306 -5.93 20.55 -3.89
C GLU A 306 -7.28 20.47 -4.64
N PRO A 307 -7.90 21.63 -4.95
CA PRO A 307 -9.08 21.69 -5.79
C PRO A 307 -8.88 20.99 -7.14
N PHE A 308 -9.97 20.45 -7.68
CA PHE A 308 -9.94 19.72 -8.92
C PHE A 308 -9.69 20.62 -10.14
N PRO A 309 -9.01 20.12 -11.18
CA PRO A 309 -8.98 20.81 -12.46
C PRO A 309 -10.38 20.81 -13.10
N ASP A 310 -10.73 21.92 -13.77
CA ASP A 310 -11.94 22.02 -14.57
C ASP A 310 -11.66 21.57 -16.01
N LEU A 311 -12.28 20.46 -16.42
CA LEU A 311 -12.22 19.90 -17.76
C LEU A 311 -13.25 20.50 -18.73
N LYS A 312 -14.02 21.52 -18.30
CA LYS A 312 -14.89 22.36 -19.15
C LYS A 312 -15.86 21.56 -20.02
N GLY A 313 -16.42 20.48 -19.47
CA GLY A 313 -17.35 19.60 -20.16
C GLY A 313 -16.73 18.66 -21.19
N ALA A 314 -15.40 18.44 -21.14
CA ALA A 314 -14.68 17.54 -22.05
C ALA A 314 -15.36 16.17 -22.18
N GLN A 315 -15.43 15.67 -23.41
CA GLN A 315 -16.00 14.35 -23.71
C GLN A 315 -15.01 13.28 -23.27
N THR A 316 -15.29 12.65 -22.13
CA THR A 316 -14.31 11.87 -21.38
C THR A 316 -14.66 10.39 -21.40
N GLY A 317 -13.72 9.58 -21.89
CA GLY A 317 -13.73 8.14 -21.72
C GLY A 317 -13.24 7.76 -20.32
N VAL A 318 -13.88 6.81 -19.66
CA VAL A 318 -13.45 6.28 -18.36
C VAL A 318 -12.93 4.86 -18.50
N LEU A 319 -11.67 4.64 -18.09
CA LEU A 319 -11.06 3.32 -18.03
C LEU A 319 -10.99 2.86 -16.56
N ILE A 320 -11.90 1.97 -16.17
CA ILE A 320 -11.91 1.38 -14.82
C ILE A 320 -10.90 0.23 -14.73
N CYS A 321 -10.38 -0.02 -13.53
CA CYS A 321 -9.38 -1.05 -13.30
C CYS A 321 -9.67 -1.86 -12.05
N ALA A 322 -9.54 -3.19 -12.15
CA ALA A 322 -9.63 -4.10 -11.02
C ALA A 322 -8.59 -3.83 -9.92
N CYS A 323 -7.48 -3.18 -10.25
CA CYS A 323 -6.42 -2.85 -9.30
C CYS A 323 -6.57 -1.47 -8.68
N GLY A 324 -7.52 -0.63 -9.12
CA GLY A 324 -7.57 0.77 -8.73
C GLY A 324 -8.98 1.34 -8.84
N GLY A 325 -9.16 2.34 -9.71
CA GLY A 325 -10.41 3.08 -9.84
C GLY A 325 -11.55 2.21 -10.33
N ASN A 326 -12.54 2.01 -9.45
CA ASN A 326 -13.80 1.36 -9.76
C ASN A 326 -14.79 2.35 -10.40
N MET A 327 -15.98 1.90 -10.77
CA MET A 327 -16.98 2.77 -11.42
C MET A 327 -17.36 3.96 -10.56
N ASP A 328 -17.75 3.72 -9.30
CA ASP A 328 -18.21 4.77 -8.37
C ASP A 328 -17.19 5.89 -8.22
N ARG A 329 -15.91 5.54 -8.01
CA ARG A 329 -14.83 6.52 -7.86
C ARG A 329 -14.60 7.30 -9.15
N MET A 330 -14.64 6.63 -10.29
CA MET A 330 -14.35 7.26 -11.58
C MET A 330 -15.49 8.18 -12.02
N GLU A 331 -16.75 7.83 -11.74
CA GLU A 331 -17.89 8.73 -11.96
C GLU A 331 -17.86 9.95 -11.06
N ASP A 332 -17.56 9.77 -9.76
CA ASP A 332 -17.38 10.84 -8.80
C ASP A 332 -16.31 11.83 -9.27
N LEU A 333 -15.17 11.33 -9.75
CA LEU A 333 -14.11 12.16 -10.32
C LEU A 333 -14.52 12.87 -11.60
N CYS A 334 -15.23 12.22 -12.53
CA CYS A 334 -15.75 12.90 -13.72
C CYS A 334 -16.63 14.10 -13.35
N LYS A 335 -17.51 13.95 -12.35
CA LYS A 335 -18.37 15.04 -11.86
C LYS A 335 -17.52 16.17 -11.25
N LYS A 336 -16.59 15.82 -10.37
CA LYS A 336 -15.69 16.78 -9.68
C LYS A 336 -14.77 17.54 -10.63
N TYR A 337 -14.36 16.90 -11.73
CA TYR A 337 -13.52 17.49 -12.76
C TYR A 337 -14.34 18.27 -13.80
N ASN A 338 -15.67 18.35 -13.68
CA ASN A 338 -16.56 18.94 -14.69
C ASN A 338 -16.36 18.33 -16.09
N ALA A 339 -16.27 16.99 -16.15
CA ALA A 339 -16.17 16.23 -17.39
C ALA A 339 -17.52 15.60 -17.77
N THR A 340 -17.75 15.43 -19.07
CA THR A 340 -18.89 14.67 -19.59
C THR A 340 -18.47 13.21 -19.74
N LEU A 341 -19.08 12.29 -19.00
CA LEU A 341 -18.84 10.86 -19.17
C LEU A 341 -19.44 10.39 -20.51
N THR A 342 -18.59 10.06 -21.48
CA THR A 342 -19.01 9.71 -22.86
C THR A 342 -18.99 8.21 -23.11
N ALA A 343 -18.02 7.49 -22.54
CA ALA A 343 -17.87 6.05 -22.72
C ALA A 343 -17.11 5.43 -21.54
N VAL A 344 -17.37 4.15 -21.27
CA VAL A 344 -16.73 3.40 -20.18
C VAL A 344 -16.14 2.12 -20.74
N GLN A 345 -14.93 1.77 -20.33
CA GLN A 345 -14.32 0.47 -20.58
C GLN A 345 -13.67 -0.05 -19.30
N ALA A 346 -13.66 -1.36 -19.13
CA ALA A 346 -12.78 -2.00 -18.16
C ALA A 346 -11.40 -2.27 -18.78
N CYS A 347 -10.36 -2.19 -17.94
CA CYS A 347 -9.00 -2.64 -18.24
C CYS A 347 -9.01 -4.01 -18.92
N LYS A 348 -8.16 -4.22 -19.93
CA LYS A 348 -8.06 -5.51 -20.64
C LYS A 348 -7.86 -6.73 -19.73
N GLN A 349 -7.14 -6.58 -18.61
CA GLN A 349 -6.90 -7.64 -17.62
C GLN A 349 -8.02 -7.80 -16.59
N ALA A 350 -9.02 -6.92 -16.59
CA ALA A 350 -10.09 -6.97 -15.59
C ALA A 350 -11.13 -8.01 -16.01
N VAL A 351 -11.35 -8.99 -15.15
CA VAL A 351 -12.42 -9.99 -15.29
C VAL A 351 -13.40 -9.84 -14.14
N ASP A 352 -14.68 -10.09 -14.42
CA ASP A 352 -15.72 -10.10 -13.40
C ASP A 352 -15.67 -11.42 -12.62
N VAL A 353 -15.49 -11.31 -11.31
CA VAL A 353 -15.61 -12.42 -10.37
C VAL A 353 -16.76 -12.10 -9.41
N ARG A 354 -17.96 -12.55 -9.77
CA ARG A 354 -19.18 -12.43 -8.95
C ARG A 354 -19.53 -10.97 -8.62
N GLY A 355 -19.47 -10.09 -9.62
CA GLY A 355 -19.75 -8.66 -9.50
C GLY A 355 -18.58 -7.82 -9.00
N THR A 356 -17.41 -8.42 -8.75
CA THR A 356 -16.18 -7.71 -8.38
C THR A 356 -15.13 -7.89 -9.46
N LEU A 357 -14.58 -6.80 -9.97
CA LEU A 357 -13.49 -6.86 -10.93
C LEU A 357 -12.20 -7.36 -10.26
N LYS A 358 -11.57 -8.37 -10.87
CA LYS A 358 -10.27 -8.90 -10.48
C LYS A 358 -9.32 -8.84 -11.68
N CYS A 359 -8.05 -8.52 -11.44
CA CYS A 359 -7.05 -8.44 -12.50
C CYS A 359 -6.45 -9.83 -12.75
N GLU A 360 -6.35 -10.29 -13.99
CA GLU A 360 -5.75 -11.59 -14.30
C GLU A 360 -4.26 -11.66 -13.95
N ASN A 361 -3.50 -10.57 -14.15
CA ASN A 361 -2.09 -10.50 -13.77
C ASN A 361 -1.75 -9.12 -13.19
N PRO A 362 -1.97 -8.89 -11.87
CA PRO A 362 -1.80 -7.59 -11.25
C PRO A 362 -0.36 -7.05 -11.39
N GLY A 363 -0.23 -5.84 -11.95
CA GLY A 363 1.06 -5.19 -12.20
C GLY A 363 1.72 -5.54 -13.54
N ASN A 364 1.15 -6.45 -14.33
CA ASN A 364 1.65 -6.83 -15.66
C ASN A 364 0.55 -6.66 -16.72
N CYS A 365 0.66 -5.59 -17.50
CA CYS A 365 -0.33 -5.19 -18.50
C CYS A 365 0.01 -5.73 -19.91
N PRO A 366 -0.93 -6.37 -20.61
CA PRO A 366 -0.78 -6.84 -21.98
C PRO A 366 -1.14 -5.77 -23.04
N GLY A 367 -1.23 -4.49 -22.63
CA GLY A 367 -1.58 -3.36 -23.48
C GLY A 367 -3.07 -2.95 -23.42
N GLN A 368 -3.34 -1.66 -23.66
CA GLN A 368 -4.69 -1.07 -23.63
C GLN A 368 -5.15 -0.46 -24.96
N ALA A 369 -4.37 -0.59 -26.05
CA ALA A 369 -4.60 0.13 -27.32
C ALA A 369 -6.02 -0.03 -27.88
N ALA A 370 -6.62 -1.24 -27.80
CA ALA A 370 -7.99 -1.47 -28.26
C ALA A 370 -9.04 -0.67 -27.46
N LYS A 371 -8.81 -0.49 -26.15
CA LYS A 371 -9.68 0.31 -25.28
C LYS A 371 -9.55 1.80 -25.59
N ILE A 372 -8.34 2.26 -25.87
CA ILE A 372 -8.07 3.64 -26.27
C ILE A 372 -8.70 3.96 -27.63
N LEU A 373 -8.58 3.05 -28.60
CA LEU A 373 -9.24 3.18 -29.90
C LEU A 373 -10.77 3.25 -29.77
N HIS A 374 -11.35 2.48 -28.84
CA HIS A 374 -12.78 2.55 -28.55
C HIS A 374 -13.19 3.96 -28.10
N PHE A 375 -12.46 4.58 -27.17
CA PHE A 375 -12.75 5.95 -26.74
C PHE A 375 -12.64 6.96 -27.88
N LYS A 376 -11.61 6.83 -28.72
CA LYS A 376 -11.47 7.68 -29.91
C LYS A 376 -12.68 7.56 -30.84
N ASN A 377 -13.12 6.34 -31.12
CA ASN A 377 -14.27 6.07 -31.98
C ASN A 377 -15.61 6.54 -31.38
N LYS A 378 -15.67 6.69 -30.05
CA LYS A 378 -16.82 7.26 -29.34
C LYS A 378 -16.79 8.79 -29.26
N GLY A 379 -15.83 9.44 -29.91
CA GLY A 379 -15.72 10.90 -29.92
C GLY A 379 -15.17 11.51 -28.63
N CYS A 380 -14.51 10.71 -27.79
CA CYS A 380 -13.84 11.24 -26.60
C CYS A 380 -12.67 12.15 -27.02
N THR A 381 -12.47 13.24 -26.28
CA THR A 381 -11.28 14.12 -26.36
C THR A 381 -10.30 13.82 -25.24
N ASP A 382 -10.81 13.32 -24.12
CA ASP A 382 -10.08 13.08 -22.88
C ASP A 382 -10.35 11.66 -22.40
N ILE A 383 -9.44 11.12 -21.59
CA ILE A 383 -9.63 9.85 -20.90
C ILE A 383 -9.24 10.04 -19.44
N LEU A 384 -10.11 9.63 -18.53
CA LEU A 384 -9.79 9.46 -17.12
C LEU A 384 -9.51 7.98 -16.84
N ILE A 385 -8.30 7.67 -16.40
CA ILE A 385 -7.84 6.29 -16.14
C ILE A 385 -7.70 6.00 -14.64
N GLY A 386 -8.22 4.85 -14.22
CA GLY A 386 -8.13 4.33 -12.85
C GLY A 386 -7.08 3.22 -12.70
N ASN A 387 -6.23 3.06 -13.69
CA ASN A 387 -5.38 1.90 -13.89
C ASN A 387 -4.16 1.86 -12.96
N CYS A 388 -3.57 0.67 -12.78
CA CYS A 388 -2.30 0.54 -12.08
C CYS A 388 -1.12 1.10 -12.90
N SER A 389 0.06 1.23 -12.29
CA SER A 389 1.23 1.88 -12.89
C SER A 389 1.62 1.33 -14.26
N ASP A 390 1.67 0.01 -14.42
CA ASP A 390 2.05 -0.59 -15.70
C ASP A 390 0.96 -0.45 -16.76
N CYS A 391 -0.31 -0.54 -16.36
CA CYS A 391 -1.41 -0.28 -17.27
C CYS A 391 -1.40 1.18 -17.74
N THR A 392 -1.11 2.13 -16.85
CA THR A 392 -0.95 3.55 -17.18
C THR A 392 0.15 3.76 -18.21
N ASN A 393 1.29 3.09 -18.07
CA ASN A 393 2.37 3.10 -19.08
C ASN A 393 1.87 2.67 -20.47
N THR A 394 1.07 1.60 -20.54
CA THR A 394 0.51 1.14 -21.83
C THR A 394 -0.55 2.08 -22.42
N VAL A 395 -1.31 2.79 -21.59
CA VAL A 395 -2.23 3.84 -22.05
C VAL A 395 -1.44 4.98 -22.66
N MET A 396 -0.40 5.45 -21.96
CA MET A 396 0.46 6.54 -22.45
C MET A 396 1.21 6.19 -23.74
N GLY A 397 1.49 4.91 -23.99
CA GLY A 397 2.06 4.46 -25.27
C GLY A 397 1.12 4.56 -26.49
N SER A 398 -0.19 4.78 -26.27
CA SER A 398 -1.21 4.76 -27.33
C SER A 398 -2.13 5.99 -27.38
N ALA A 399 -2.61 6.51 -26.25
CA ALA A 399 -3.57 7.61 -26.20
C ALA A 399 -3.05 8.94 -26.81
N PRO A 400 -1.82 9.40 -26.52
CA PRO A 400 -1.29 10.61 -27.13
C PRO A 400 -1.19 10.53 -28.65
N LYS A 401 -0.86 9.35 -29.20
CA LYS A 401 -0.79 9.11 -30.66
C LYS A 401 -2.16 9.22 -31.35
N MET A 402 -3.24 9.20 -30.58
CA MET A 402 -4.63 9.35 -31.06
C MET A 402 -5.22 10.73 -30.72
N ASN A 403 -4.38 11.68 -30.27
CA ASN A 403 -4.78 13.00 -29.77
C ASN A 403 -5.84 12.92 -28.67
N LEU A 404 -5.62 12.06 -27.68
CA LEU A 404 -6.44 11.96 -26.48
C LEU A 404 -5.64 12.44 -25.27
N THR A 405 -6.20 13.39 -24.52
CA THR A 405 -5.60 13.87 -23.26
C THR A 405 -5.83 12.84 -22.16
N VAL A 406 -4.80 12.51 -21.40
CA VAL A 406 -4.88 11.49 -20.33
C VAL A 406 -4.83 12.14 -18.95
N HIS A 407 -5.87 11.89 -18.18
CA HIS A 407 -5.99 12.19 -16.75
C HIS A 407 -5.96 10.89 -15.96
N HIS A 408 -5.33 10.90 -14.80
CA HIS A 408 -5.27 9.76 -13.90
C HIS A 408 -6.03 10.09 -12.61
N GLN A 409 -6.72 9.09 -12.04
CA GLN A 409 -7.47 9.28 -10.79
C GLN A 409 -6.65 9.81 -9.62
N THR A 410 -5.33 9.61 -9.66
CA THR A 410 -4.39 10.04 -8.62
C THR A 410 -3.80 11.43 -8.86
N ASP A 411 -4.08 12.07 -10.01
CA ASP A 411 -3.36 13.29 -10.42
C ASP A 411 -3.47 14.42 -9.41
N HIS A 412 -4.70 14.77 -9.00
CA HIS A 412 -4.94 15.83 -8.03
C HIS A 412 -4.28 15.51 -6.67
N VAL A 413 -4.23 14.24 -6.28
CA VAL A 413 -3.56 13.81 -5.04
C VAL A 413 -2.04 13.99 -5.13
N LEU A 414 -1.42 13.50 -6.20
CA LEU A 414 0.04 13.56 -6.37
C LEU A 414 0.53 15.00 -6.58
N LYS A 415 -0.21 15.79 -7.37
CA LYS A 415 0.09 17.23 -7.58
C LYS A 415 0.03 18.02 -6.29
N THR A 416 -0.94 17.73 -5.40
CA THR A 416 -1.07 18.39 -4.09
C THR A 416 0.27 18.41 -3.34
N VAL A 417 0.99 17.28 -3.37
CA VAL A 417 2.24 17.06 -2.65
C VAL A 417 3.49 17.26 -3.51
N GLY A 418 3.34 17.75 -4.75
CA GLY A 418 4.46 17.98 -5.66
C GLY A 418 5.10 16.69 -6.20
N MET A 419 4.38 15.57 -6.19
CA MET A 419 4.82 14.35 -6.85
C MET A 419 4.43 14.35 -8.33
N GLU A 420 5.32 13.80 -9.15
CA GLU A 420 5.07 13.65 -10.59
C GLU A 420 3.80 12.81 -10.85
N PRO A 421 2.94 13.24 -11.77
CA PRO A 421 1.79 12.45 -12.20
C PRO A 421 2.22 11.08 -12.73
N MET A 422 1.43 10.06 -12.43
CA MET A 422 1.69 8.73 -12.95
C MET A 422 1.38 8.69 -14.45
N ARG A 423 2.42 8.58 -15.28
CA ARG A 423 2.30 8.54 -16.74
C ARG A 423 3.13 7.42 -17.34
N TYR A 424 4.42 7.42 -17.01
CA TYR A 424 5.37 6.45 -17.52
C TYR A 424 5.94 5.62 -16.38
N LEU A 425 6.19 4.35 -16.66
CA LEU A 425 6.90 3.51 -15.71
C LEU A 425 8.39 3.85 -15.79
N THR A 426 8.92 4.46 -14.72
CA THR A 426 10.34 4.87 -14.63
C THR A 426 11.18 3.90 -13.81
N LYS A 427 10.57 2.84 -13.27
CA LYS A 427 11.21 1.87 -12.39
C LYS A 427 11.20 0.48 -13.03
N SER A 428 12.29 -0.26 -12.85
CA SER A 428 12.37 -1.65 -13.32
C SER A 428 11.33 -2.52 -12.63
N LYS A 429 10.75 -3.45 -13.39
CA LYS A 429 9.91 -4.53 -12.85
C LYS A 429 10.73 -5.66 -12.24
N THR A 430 12.00 -5.77 -12.63
CA THR A 430 12.92 -6.77 -12.11
C THR A 430 13.74 -6.17 -10.99
N VAL A 431 13.83 -6.89 -9.89
CA VAL A 431 14.59 -6.48 -8.71
C VAL A 431 15.58 -7.57 -8.33
N GLU A 432 16.85 -7.19 -8.30
CA GLU A 432 17.90 -8.00 -7.68
C GLU A 432 17.55 -8.28 -6.21
N GLN A 433 17.65 -9.55 -5.82
CA GLN A 433 17.36 -10.01 -4.46
C GLN A 433 18.59 -9.89 -3.56
N LEU A 434 18.35 -9.89 -2.25
CA LEU A 434 19.43 -9.80 -1.25
C LEU A 434 20.40 -10.99 -1.38
N PRO A 435 21.73 -10.74 -1.29
CA PRO A 435 22.71 -11.81 -1.23
C PRO A 435 22.54 -12.65 0.04
N VAL A 436 23.06 -13.88 0.00
CA VAL A 436 23.09 -14.80 1.15
C VAL A 436 24.53 -15.08 1.56
N ASN A 437 24.78 -15.19 2.85
CA ASN A 437 26.08 -15.60 3.39
C ASN A 437 26.26 -17.14 3.33
N GLU A 438 27.42 -17.63 3.79
CA GLU A 438 27.74 -19.07 3.83
C GLU A 438 26.77 -19.90 4.68
N GLU A 439 26.10 -19.27 5.66
CA GLU A 439 25.07 -19.88 6.51
C GLU A 439 23.66 -19.85 5.86
N GLY A 440 23.54 -19.35 4.63
CA GLY A 440 22.27 -19.19 3.93
C GLY A 440 21.39 -18.06 4.46
N ARG A 441 21.93 -17.14 5.27
CA ARG A 441 21.22 -15.98 5.82
C ARG A 441 21.35 -14.78 4.89
N GLN A 442 20.27 -14.03 4.74
CA GLN A 442 20.27 -12.82 3.92
C GLN A 442 21.10 -11.72 4.59
N ILE A 443 21.93 -11.06 3.79
CA ILE A 443 22.77 -9.94 4.24
C ILE A 443 22.48 -8.69 3.40
N PRO A 444 22.80 -7.49 3.91
CA PRO A 444 22.65 -6.26 3.14
C PRO A 444 23.45 -6.31 1.83
N PHE A 445 23.04 -5.52 0.84
CA PHE A 445 23.86 -5.32 -0.36
C PHE A 445 25.26 -4.81 0.03
N PRO A 446 26.32 -5.22 -0.68
CA PRO A 446 27.65 -4.65 -0.49
C PRO A 446 27.57 -3.12 -0.62
N LYS A 447 28.17 -2.38 0.33
CA LYS A 447 28.27 -0.93 0.18
C LYS A 447 29.16 -0.64 -1.02
N GLU A 448 28.64 0.05 -2.03
CA GLU A 448 29.50 0.62 -3.07
C GLU A 448 30.51 1.55 -2.40
N GLU A 449 31.80 1.28 -2.56
CA GLU A 449 32.85 2.17 -2.09
C GLU A 449 32.76 3.49 -2.85
N LYS A 450 32.16 4.50 -2.23
CA LYS A 450 32.29 5.88 -2.70
C LYS A 450 33.76 6.24 -2.67
N LYS A 451 34.41 6.29 -3.85
CA LYS A 451 35.74 6.90 -4.01
C LYS A 451 35.71 8.32 -3.46
N GLN A 452 36.19 8.49 -2.23
CA GLN A 452 36.40 9.81 -1.63
C GLN A 452 37.57 10.47 -2.35
N GLY A 453 37.28 11.46 -3.19
CA GLY A 453 38.29 12.39 -3.69
C GLY A 453 38.79 13.25 -2.53
N SER A 454 39.99 12.95 -2.04
CA SER A 454 40.67 13.78 -1.04
C SER A 454 41.10 15.12 -1.67
N SER A 455 40.41 16.21 -1.35
CA SER A 455 40.89 17.58 -1.60
C SER A 455 41.84 18.00 -0.47
N GLY A 456 43.13 17.71 -0.65
CA GLY A 456 44.21 18.29 0.14
C GLY A 456 44.91 19.37 -0.68
N GLY A 457 44.70 20.65 -0.33
CA GLY A 457 45.38 21.78 -0.93
C GLY A 457 46.80 21.93 -0.37
N GLY A 458 47.76 22.15 -1.27
CA GLY A 458 49.14 22.52 -0.98
C GLY A 458 49.85 22.91 -2.27
N GLU A 459 50.04 24.21 -2.46
CA GLU A 459 50.82 24.79 -3.57
C GLU A 459 52.31 24.44 -3.43
N GLU A 460 52.97 24.06 -4.52
CA GLU A 460 54.33 24.53 -4.84
C GLU A 460 54.71 24.25 -6.31
N ARG A 461 55.61 25.09 -6.83
CA ARG A 461 55.87 25.36 -8.26
C ARG A 461 56.92 24.43 -8.91
N ARG A 462 56.83 24.39 -10.26
CA ARG A 462 57.87 24.23 -11.32
C ARG A 462 58.00 22.87 -12.03
N ASP A 463 57.59 22.94 -13.30
CA ASP A 463 58.32 22.65 -14.55
C ASP A 463 58.70 21.22 -14.97
N SER A 464 58.53 21.03 -16.29
CA SER A 464 59.09 20.02 -17.19
C SER A 464 58.54 18.57 -17.19
N GLY A 465 57.95 18.22 -18.34
CA GLY A 465 58.25 16.97 -19.03
C GLY A 465 57.36 15.74 -18.78
N THR A 466 56.92 15.13 -19.89
CA THR A 466 56.42 13.75 -20.06
C THR A 466 55.04 13.40 -19.49
N LEU A 467 54.03 13.55 -20.36
CA LEU A 467 52.77 12.82 -20.32
C LEU A 467 52.98 11.40 -20.87
N ASP A 468 52.73 10.38 -20.06
CA ASP A 468 52.40 9.05 -20.57
C ASP A 468 51.37 8.35 -19.65
N LYS A 469 50.18 8.15 -20.26
CA LYS A 469 49.25 7.02 -20.15
C LYS A 469 48.65 6.63 -18.79
N LYS A 470 47.40 7.05 -18.58
CA LYS A 470 46.37 6.21 -17.93
C LYS A 470 45.74 5.32 -19.00
N GLU A 471 45.82 4.01 -18.82
CA GLU A 471 45.06 3.03 -19.58
C GLU A 471 43.56 3.20 -19.30
N GLU A 472 42.82 3.49 -20.37
CA GLU A 472 41.38 3.37 -20.43
C GLU A 472 41.02 1.87 -20.48
N GLN A 473 40.15 1.43 -19.57
CA GLN A 473 39.40 0.20 -19.76
C GLN A 473 38.49 0.38 -20.98
N LYS A 474 38.88 -0.18 -22.13
CA LYS A 474 38.07 -0.24 -23.34
C LYS A 474 36.82 -1.09 -23.09
N LEU A 475 35.64 -0.48 -23.17
CA LEU A 475 34.38 -1.19 -23.42
C LEU A 475 34.25 -1.45 -24.94
N GLY A 476 33.89 -2.67 -25.32
CA GLY A 476 33.65 -3.06 -26.71
C GLY A 476 32.30 -2.58 -27.23
N THR A 477 32.20 -1.30 -27.57
CA THR A 477 31.01 -0.73 -28.22
C THR A 477 31.43 0.02 -29.48
N GLU A 478 30.99 -0.46 -30.65
CA GLU A 478 31.21 0.22 -31.93
C GLU A 478 29.89 0.81 -32.44
N ALA A 479 29.92 2.09 -32.78
CA ALA A 479 28.82 2.77 -33.45
C ALA A 479 29.33 3.41 -34.75
N PHE A 480 28.65 3.15 -35.86
CA PHE A 480 29.01 3.68 -37.17
C PHE A 480 27.76 3.92 -38.05
N ILE A 481 27.91 4.75 -39.07
CA ILE A 481 26.89 5.03 -40.07
C ILE A 481 27.30 4.37 -41.38
N GLU A 482 26.45 3.52 -41.93
CA GLU A 482 26.65 2.84 -43.22
C GLU A 482 25.36 2.95 -44.03
N GLU A 483 25.46 3.39 -45.29
CA GLU A 483 24.31 3.58 -46.20
C GLU A 483 23.14 4.42 -45.64
N GLY A 484 23.43 5.38 -44.75
CA GLY A 484 22.41 6.24 -44.13
C GLY A 484 21.66 5.60 -42.96
N LEU A 485 22.09 4.42 -42.52
CA LEU A 485 21.60 3.72 -41.33
C LEU A 485 22.63 3.82 -40.20
N PHE A 486 22.15 4.01 -38.98
CA PHE A 486 23.00 4.05 -37.79
C PHE A 486 23.04 2.67 -37.13
N HIS A 487 24.24 2.10 -37.02
CA HIS A 487 24.48 0.77 -36.48
C HIS A 487 25.22 0.87 -35.14
N ILE A 488 24.76 0.11 -34.13
CA ILE A 488 25.44 -0.08 -32.85
C ILE A 488 25.66 -1.57 -32.64
N ARG A 489 26.91 -1.98 -32.38
CA ARG A 489 27.28 -3.36 -32.04
C ARG A 489 27.73 -3.44 -30.58
N ILE A 490 27.13 -4.36 -29.83
CA ILE A 490 27.40 -4.57 -28.39
C ILE A 490 27.68 -6.04 -28.15
N GLU A 491 28.76 -6.34 -27.45
CA GLU A 491 29.17 -7.72 -27.17
C GLU A 491 28.62 -8.28 -25.86
N GLU A 492 28.21 -7.47 -24.87
CA GLU A 492 27.46 -7.92 -23.68
C GLU A 492 26.64 -6.80 -22.98
N GLY A 493 25.56 -7.18 -22.29
CA GLY A 493 24.36 -6.35 -22.08
C GLY A 493 24.33 -5.35 -20.92
N GLN A 494 23.90 -4.13 -21.25
CA GLN A 494 23.13 -3.17 -20.43
C GLN A 494 22.19 -2.35 -21.34
N ASP A 495 21.16 -1.71 -20.76
CA ASP A 495 20.18 -0.88 -21.49
C ASP A 495 20.85 0.33 -22.17
N ILE A 496 20.57 0.53 -23.48
CA ILE A 496 21.03 1.71 -24.23
C ILE A 496 19.94 2.79 -24.19
N HIS A 497 20.33 4.03 -23.89
CA HIS A 497 19.50 5.20 -24.11
C HIS A 497 20.03 5.98 -25.32
N ILE A 498 19.21 6.11 -26.38
CA ILE A 498 19.54 6.90 -27.58
C ILE A 498 18.68 8.16 -27.57
N GLU A 499 19.30 9.33 -27.60
CA GLU A 499 18.63 10.63 -27.68
C GLU A 499 19.04 11.31 -29.00
N PHE A 500 18.05 11.70 -29.80
CA PHE A 500 18.28 12.48 -31.02
C PHE A 500 17.95 13.93 -30.71
N SER A 501 18.95 14.80 -30.78
CA SER A 501 18.83 16.26 -30.64
C SER A 501 18.58 16.94 -31.97
#